data_AF-A0A2J4PIE1-F1
#
_entry.id   AF-A0A2J4PIE1-F1
#
_cell.length_a   1.000
_cell.length_b   1.000
_cell.length_c   1.000
_cell.angle_alpha   90.00
_cell.angle_beta   90.00
_cell.angle_gamma   90.00
#
_symmetry.space_group_name_H-M   'P 1'
#
loop_
_entity.id
_entity.type
_entity.pdbx_description
1 polymer ?
#
loop_
_entity_poly.entity_id
_entity_poly.type
_entity_poly.pdbx_seq_one_letter_code
_entity_poly.pdbx_strand_id
1 'polypeptide(L)'
;MSPFLSAYFSRLGWAGTPDVSLNTLRELHIHHNGAIPFENLDVLLPREIHLDDRTLEEKMIHGRRGGYCFEQNGLLERALREIGFT
;
A
#
# COMPACT_ATOMS: atom_id res chain seq x y z
N MET A 1 4.36 14.23 -7.98
CA MET A 1 4.11 12.88 -7.42
C MET A 1 5.14 12.63 -6.34
N SER A 2 4.73 12.22 -5.13
CA SER A 2 5.66 12.01 -4.01
C SER A 2 6.57 10.79 -4.26
N PRO A 3 7.71 10.69 -3.54
CA PRO A 3 8.55 9.49 -3.58
C PRO A 3 7.76 8.23 -3.20
N PHE A 4 6.88 8.34 -2.20
CA PHE A 4 6.01 7.24 -1.77
C PHE A 4 5.06 6.78 -2.87
N LEU A 5 4.28 7.69 -3.48
CA LEU A 5 3.36 7.31 -4.56
C LEU A 5 4.08 6.66 -5.73
N SER A 6 5.26 7.16 -6.07
CA SER A 6 6.08 6.58 -7.15
C SER A 6 6.49 5.13 -6.81
N ALA A 7 6.93 4.88 -5.57
CA ALA A 7 7.30 3.55 -5.10
C ALA A 7 6.09 2.62 -4.96
N TYR A 8 4.96 3.13 -4.47
CA TYR A 8 3.70 2.40 -4.36
C TYR A 8 3.18 1.96 -5.73
N PHE A 9 3.08 2.86 -6.70
CA PHE A 9 2.65 2.51 -8.06
C PHE A 9 3.59 1.51 -8.74
N SER A 10 4.90 1.65 -8.51
CA SER A 10 5.88 0.66 -8.95
C SER A 10 5.66 -0.71 -8.29
N ARG A 11 5.38 -0.76 -6.98
CA ARG A 11 5.06 -1.99 -6.24
C ARG A 11 3.80 -2.68 -6.75
N LEU A 12 2.83 -1.88 -7.21
CA LEU A 12 1.56 -2.33 -7.80
C LEU A 12 1.67 -2.74 -9.27
N GLY A 13 2.75 -2.37 -9.97
CA GLY A 13 2.84 -2.48 -11.43
C GLY A 13 1.77 -1.64 -12.15
N TRP A 14 1.33 -0.55 -11.53
CA TRP A 14 0.30 0.35 -12.09
C TRP A 14 0.97 1.57 -12.73
N ALA A 15 0.58 1.89 -13.97
CA ALA A 15 1.21 2.93 -14.79
C ALA A 15 0.25 4.07 -15.18
N GLY A 16 -0.91 4.17 -14.51
CA GLY A 16 -1.88 5.23 -14.75
C GLY A 16 -1.45 6.58 -14.19
N THR A 17 -2.18 7.63 -14.56
CA THR A 17 -2.06 8.95 -13.95
C THR A 17 -3.09 9.07 -12.83
N PRO A 18 -2.69 9.31 -11.57
CA PRO A 18 -3.64 9.36 -10.47
C PRO A 18 -4.48 10.63 -10.51
N ASP A 19 -5.79 10.48 -10.33
CA ASP A 19 -6.73 11.56 -10.05
C ASP A 19 -7.74 11.14 -8.97
N VAL A 20 -8.55 12.10 -8.49
CA VAL A 20 -9.59 11.85 -7.49
C VAL A 20 -10.86 11.37 -8.19
N SER A 21 -10.80 10.17 -8.77
CA SER A 21 -11.90 9.54 -9.48
C SER A 21 -12.22 8.13 -9.00
N LEU A 22 -13.46 7.69 -9.24
CA LEU A 22 -13.85 6.31 -8.98
C LEU A 22 -13.06 5.30 -9.84
N ASN A 23 -12.59 5.71 -11.02
CA ASN A 23 -11.79 4.85 -11.87
C ASN A 23 -10.41 4.59 -11.25
N THR A 24 -9.70 5.63 -10.82
CA THR A 24 -8.43 5.50 -10.11
C THR A 24 -8.58 4.68 -8.84
N LEU A 25 -9.63 4.91 -8.05
CA LEU A 25 -9.88 4.10 -6.84
C LEU A 25 -10.02 2.61 -7.16
N ARG A 26 -10.82 2.26 -8.19
CA ARG A 26 -11.03 0.86 -8.60
C ARG A 26 -9.76 0.20 -9.09
N GLU A 27 -9.00 0.90 -9.94
CA GLU A 27 -7.73 0.39 -10.46
C GLU A 27 -6.73 0.15 -9.32
N LEU A 28 -6.51 1.15 -8.46
CA LEU A 28 -5.59 1.01 -7.33
C LEU A 28 -6.03 -0.10 -6.37
N HIS A 29 -7.32 -0.23 -6.09
CA HIS A 29 -7.83 -1.30 -5.24
C HIS A 29 -7.54 -2.69 -5.83
N ILE A 30 -7.81 -2.91 -7.12
CA ILE A 30 -7.55 -4.19 -7.79
C ILE A 30 -6.05 -4.49 -7.83
N HIS A 31 -5.22 -3.51 -8.22
CA HIS A 31 -3.78 -3.68 -8.28
C HIS A 31 -3.15 -3.92 -6.90
N HIS A 32 -3.65 -3.25 -5.85
CA HIS A 32 -3.21 -3.49 -4.47
C HIS A 32 -3.44 -4.94 -4.05
N ASN A 33 -4.66 -5.45 -4.25
CA ASN A 33 -5.00 -6.85 -3.96
C ASN A 33 -4.18 -7.85 -4.79
N GLY A 34 -3.87 -7.53 -6.04
CA GLY A 34 -3.08 -8.39 -6.91
C GLY A 34 -1.57 -8.39 -6.60
N ALA A 35 -1.06 -7.31 -6.04
CA ALA A 35 0.37 -7.13 -5.84
C ALA A 35 0.82 -7.39 -4.39
N ILE A 36 0.05 -7.00 -3.38
CA ILE A 36 0.46 -7.03 -1.97
C ILE A 36 -0.30 -8.16 -1.24
N PRO A 37 0.37 -9.27 -0.89
CA PRO A 37 -0.32 -10.43 -0.34
C PRO A 37 -0.85 -10.16 1.07
N PHE A 38 -1.97 -10.76 1.42
CA PHE A 38 -2.42 -10.83 2.81
C PHE A 38 -1.62 -11.90 3.56
N GLU A 39 -0.95 -11.53 4.65
CA GLU A 39 -0.09 -12.44 5.43
C GLU A 39 0.02 -12.02 6.90
N ASN A 40 0.39 -12.96 7.76
CA ASN A 40 0.53 -12.79 9.21
C ASN A 40 1.85 -13.37 9.75
N LEU A 41 2.90 -13.44 8.95
CA LEU A 41 4.18 -14.06 9.30
C LEU A 41 4.86 -13.38 10.48
N ASP A 42 4.73 -12.06 10.63
CA ASP A 42 5.31 -11.35 11.78
C ASP A 42 4.66 -11.78 13.11
N VAL A 43 3.37 -12.11 13.11
CA VAL A 43 2.69 -12.67 14.29
C VAL A 43 3.28 -14.03 14.66
N LEU A 44 3.55 -14.87 13.66
CA LEU A 44 4.11 -16.21 13.86
C LEU A 44 5.61 -16.18 14.24
N LEU A 45 6.33 -15.13 13.85
CA LEU A 45 7.76 -14.93 14.09
C LEU A 45 8.06 -14.03 15.30
N PRO A 46 7.15 -13.98 16.29
CA PRO A 46 6.97 -12.93 17.31
C PRO A 46 7.67 -11.59 17.02
N ARG A 47 7.36 -10.96 15.89
CA ARG A 47 7.82 -9.60 15.54
C ARG A 47 6.72 -8.59 15.81
N GLU A 48 7.10 -7.44 16.34
CA GLU A 48 6.18 -6.34 16.57
C GLU A 48 5.64 -5.78 15.24
N ILE A 49 4.36 -5.42 15.22
CA ILE A 49 3.70 -4.83 14.05
C ILE A 49 3.60 -3.33 14.28
N HIS A 50 4.31 -2.55 13.48
CA HIS A 50 4.25 -1.09 13.48
C HIS A 50 3.32 -0.61 12.37
N LEU A 51 2.52 0.42 12.66
CA LEU A 51 1.47 0.93 11.76
C LEU A 51 1.72 2.35 11.25
N ASP A 52 2.89 2.94 11.54
CA ASP A 52 3.24 4.25 11.01
C ASP A 52 3.61 4.18 9.52
N ASP A 53 3.36 5.27 8.81
CA ASP A 53 3.55 5.41 7.36
C ASP A 53 4.92 4.92 6.87
N ARG A 54 5.99 5.23 7.61
CA ARG A 54 7.37 4.87 7.22
C ARG A 54 7.58 3.37 7.33
N THR A 55 7.15 2.74 8.42
CA THR A 55 7.38 1.32 8.64
C THR A 55 6.53 0.44 7.71
N LEU A 56 5.30 0.88 7.39
CA LEU A 56 4.46 0.21 6.39
C LEU A 56 5.07 0.28 4.98
N GLU A 57 5.61 1.44 4.60
CA GLU A 57 6.32 1.62 3.32
C GLU A 57 7.55 0.69 3.24
N GLU A 58 8.40 0.70 4.27
CA GLU A 58 9.59 -0.16 4.29
C GLU A 58 9.23 -1.64 4.20
N LYS A 59 8.22 -2.09 4.96
CA LYS A 59 7.81 -3.50 4.97
C LYS A 59 7.20 -3.94 3.63
N MET A 60 6.16 -3.24 3.17
CA MET A 60 5.30 -3.76 2.09
C MET A 60 5.73 -3.31 0.69
N ILE A 61 6.39 -2.15 0.57
CA ILE A 61 6.90 -1.65 -0.70
C ILE A 61 8.34 -2.13 -0.91
N HIS A 62 9.29 -1.68 -0.08
CA HIS A 62 10.72 -1.95 -0.27
C HIS A 62 11.08 -3.39 0.08
N GLY A 63 10.58 -3.88 1.21
CA GLY A 63 10.73 -5.27 1.66
C GLY A 63 9.89 -6.28 0.88
N ARG A 64 9.02 -5.81 -0.02
CA ARG A 64 8.12 -6.63 -0.86
C ARG A 64 7.29 -7.66 -0.08
N ARG A 65 6.95 -7.34 1.16
CA ARG A 65 6.11 -8.20 2.01
C ARG A 65 4.63 -7.84 1.87
N GLY A 66 3.82 -8.60 2.60
CA GLY A 66 2.40 -8.34 2.79
C GLY A 66 2.11 -7.80 4.18
N GLY A 67 0.85 -7.83 4.54
CA GLY A 67 0.36 -7.55 5.88
C GLY A 67 -1.11 -7.93 5.99
N TYR A 68 -1.67 -7.81 7.19
CA TYR A 68 -3.10 -8.01 7.42
C TYR A 68 -3.89 -6.69 7.39
N CYS A 69 -5.13 -6.70 7.88
CA CYS A 69 -6.10 -5.61 7.69
C CYS A 69 -5.58 -4.21 8.07
N PHE A 70 -4.90 -4.04 9.21
CA PHE A 70 -4.42 -2.72 9.62
C PHE A 70 -3.31 -2.18 8.73
N GLU A 71 -2.44 -3.06 8.25
CA GLU A 71 -1.28 -2.68 7.43
C GLU A 71 -1.70 -2.39 5.99
N GLN A 72 -2.48 -3.31 5.40
CA GLN A 72 -2.99 -3.19 4.03
C GLN A 72 -3.81 -1.90 3.85
N ASN A 73 -4.79 -1.71 4.74
CA ASN A 73 -5.65 -0.54 4.67
C ASN A 73 -4.91 0.75 5.04
N GLY A 74 -3.94 0.71 5.96
CA GLY A 74 -3.12 1.87 6.27
C GLY A 74 -2.28 2.35 5.08
N LEU A 75 -1.65 1.41 4.36
CA LEU A 75 -0.88 1.76 3.17
C LEU A 75 -1.76 2.29 2.03
N LEU A 76 -2.93 1.65 1.79
CA LEU A 76 -3.88 2.13 0.79
C LEU A 76 -4.46 3.50 1.16
N GLU A 77 -4.82 3.71 2.43
CA GLU A 77 -5.32 4.99 2.94
C GLU A 77 -4.30 6.11 2.74
N ARG A 78 -3.03 5.90 3.09
CA ARG A 78 -1.95 6.86 2.81
C ARG A 78 -1.86 7.21 1.33
N ALA A 79 -1.93 6.22 0.44
CA ALA A 79 -1.89 6.46 -1.01
C ALA A 79 -3.08 7.28 -1.49
N LEU A 80 -4.30 6.95 -1.07
CA LEU A 80 -5.50 7.69 -1.44
C LEU A 80 -5.46 9.12 -0.90
N ARG A 81 -5.03 9.30 0.35
CA ARG A 81 -4.83 10.62 0.97
C ARG A 81 -3.80 11.47 0.22
N GLU A 82 -2.66 10.91 -0.16
CA GLU A 82 -1.63 11.64 -0.93
C GLU A 82 -2.08 11.97 -2.37
N ILE A 83 -3.01 11.20 -2.95
CA ILE A 83 -3.65 11.52 -4.24
C ILE A 83 -4.70 12.64 -4.08
N GLY A 84 -5.28 12.79 -2.90
CA GLY A 84 -6.25 13.84 -2.58
C GLY A 84 -7.69 13.35 -2.38
N PHE A 85 -7.90 12.05 -2.19
CA PHE A 85 -9.21 11.51 -1.76
C PHE A 85 -9.54 11.91 -0.31
N THR A 86 -10.83 11.90 0.04
CA THR A 86 -11.38 12.23 1.37
C THR A 86 -12.36 11.17 1.83
#